data_AF-A0A9E0IZ78-F1
#
_entry.id   AF-A0A9E0IZ78-F1
#
_cell.length_a   1.000
_cell.length_b   1.000
_cell.length_c   1.000
_cell.angle_alpha   90.00
_cell.angle_beta   90.00
_cell.angle_gamma   90.00
#
_symmetry.space_group_name_H-M   'P 1'
#
loop_
_entity.id
_entity.type
_entity.pdbx_description
1 polymer ?
#
loop_
_entity_poly.entity_id
_entity_poly.type
_entity_poly.pdbx_seq_one_letter_code
_entity_poly.pdbx_strand_id
1 'polypeptide(L)'
;MTTIKQLPYDDSTHFNQFTFVNELNREQMRKYQLDKIVHPYHLEDVVRSELRYKLILKDHYTSLVFTSQIGEHELRTDLVNYNDKFEILGFATIAYDEIAEGCLRKMARLTEKGMLIKEIQYCAEEETTLETRYKWMDSGRILPHHE
;
A
#
# COMPACT_ATOMS: atom_id res chain seq x y z
N MET A 1 -0.80 7.25 17.67
CA MET A 1 0.38 6.34 17.73
C MET A 1 0.23 5.33 16.61
N THR A 2 1.27 5.09 15.81
CA THR A 2 1.25 4.09 14.73
C THR A 2 1.42 2.68 15.30
N THR A 3 0.51 1.76 14.98
CA THR A 3 0.53 0.38 15.48
C THR A 3 1.51 -0.49 14.69
N ILE A 4 2.15 -1.46 15.34
CA ILE A 4 2.95 -2.50 14.67
C ILE A 4 2.07 -3.73 14.43
N LYS A 5 2.00 -4.21 13.19
CA LYS A 5 1.29 -5.45 12.84
C LYS A 5 2.26 -6.62 12.79
N GLN A 6 1.81 -7.78 13.27
CA GLN A 6 2.56 -9.04 13.23
C GLN A 6 2.23 -9.81 11.95
N LEU A 7 3.20 -10.56 11.42
CA LEU A 7 3.00 -11.42 10.25
C LEU A 7 2.57 -12.84 10.69
N PRO A 8 1.76 -13.55 9.89
CA PRO A 8 1.12 -13.08 8.67
C PRO A 8 0.01 -12.05 8.95
N TYR A 9 -0.20 -11.13 8.00
CA TYR A 9 -1.23 -10.09 8.09
C TYR A 9 -1.95 -9.94 6.76
N ASP A 10 -3.28 -9.97 6.78
CA ASP A 10 -4.10 -9.70 5.61
C ASP A 10 -4.51 -8.23 5.63
N ASP A 11 -4.16 -7.48 4.57
CA ASP A 11 -4.67 -6.12 4.35
C ASP A 11 -5.66 -6.11 3.18
N SER A 12 -6.90 -5.75 3.48
CA SER A 12 -8.01 -5.68 2.53
C SER A 12 -8.67 -4.29 2.54
N THR A 13 -7.92 -3.25 2.91
CA THR A 13 -8.42 -1.88 3.11
C THR A 13 -9.28 -1.42 1.93
N HIS A 14 -10.50 -0.96 2.23
CA HIS A 14 -11.50 -0.55 1.25
C HIS A 14 -12.49 0.46 1.87
N PHE A 15 -13.26 1.17 1.05
CA PHE A 15 -14.06 2.32 1.49
C PHE A 15 -15.05 2.01 2.62
N ASN A 16 -15.72 0.86 2.55
CA ASN A 16 -16.75 0.49 3.54
C ASN A 16 -16.21 0.19 4.95
N GLN A 17 -14.90 -0.03 5.10
CA GLN A 17 -14.30 -0.43 6.39
C GLN A 17 -13.22 0.52 6.90
N PHE A 18 -12.82 1.52 6.10
CA PHE A 18 -11.71 2.40 6.45
C PHE A 18 -12.19 3.82 6.73
N THR A 19 -11.61 4.42 7.77
CA THR A 19 -11.81 5.82 8.11
C THR A 19 -10.48 6.38 8.57
N PHE A 20 -10.12 7.55 8.07
CA PHE A 20 -8.92 8.24 8.50
C PHE A 20 -9.16 8.85 9.90
N VAL A 21 -8.19 8.64 10.78
CA VAL A 21 -8.20 9.11 12.18
C VAL A 21 -7.02 10.04 12.43
N ASN A 22 -5.85 9.74 11.86
CA ASN A 22 -4.61 10.49 12.08
C ASN A 22 -4.01 10.92 10.74
N GLU A 23 -4.67 11.88 10.11
CA GLU A 23 -4.29 12.36 8.78
C GLU A 23 -2.93 13.05 8.79
N LEU A 24 -2.13 12.74 7.77
CA LEU A 24 -0.88 13.40 7.48
C LEU A 24 -1.17 14.78 6.87
N ASN A 25 -0.47 15.79 7.34
CA ASN A 25 -0.44 17.08 6.66
C ASN A 25 0.50 17.03 5.43
N ARG A 26 0.44 18.06 4.58
CA ARG A 26 1.23 18.11 3.32
C ARG A 26 2.74 18.05 3.54
N GLU A 27 3.24 18.64 4.64
CA GLU A 27 4.66 18.57 4.99
C GLU A 27 5.08 17.14 5.32
N GLN A 28 4.27 16.43 6.11
CA GLN A 28 4.50 15.02 6.44
C GLN A 28 4.44 14.14 5.19
N MET A 29 3.46 14.34 4.31
CA MET A 29 3.38 13.59 3.04
C MET A 29 4.64 13.77 2.19
N ARG A 30 5.15 15.00 2.06
CA ARG A 30 6.42 15.28 1.33
C ARG A 30 7.62 14.66 2.03
N LYS A 31 7.68 14.68 3.36
CA LYS A 31 8.74 14.02 4.13
C LYS A 31 8.77 12.51 3.88
N TYR A 32 7.60 11.88 3.74
CA TYR A 32 7.48 10.47 3.35
C TYR A 32 7.56 10.25 1.84
N GLN A 33 7.84 11.30 1.04
CA GLN A 33 8.00 11.19 -0.41
C GLN A 33 6.77 10.55 -1.10
N LEU A 34 5.56 10.83 -0.59
CA LEU A 34 4.33 10.24 -1.15
C LEU A 34 4.12 10.61 -2.62
N ASP A 35 4.66 11.75 -3.07
CA ASP A 35 4.71 12.16 -4.48
C ASP A 35 5.37 11.11 -5.40
N LYS A 36 6.32 10.33 -4.89
CA LYS A 36 6.98 9.24 -5.63
C LYS A 36 6.23 7.92 -5.56
N ILE A 37 5.40 7.73 -4.53
CA ILE A 37 4.73 6.47 -4.23
C ILE A 37 3.39 6.40 -4.95
N VAL A 38 2.61 7.49 -4.94
CA VAL A 38 1.26 7.52 -5.51
C VAL A 38 1.23 7.65 -7.03
N HIS A 39 2.37 7.58 -7.72
CA HIS A 39 2.41 7.54 -9.19
C HIS A 39 1.46 6.46 -9.75
N PRO A 40 0.71 6.72 -10.85
CA PRO A 40 0.79 7.87 -11.76
C PRO A 40 0.17 9.19 -11.26
N TYR A 41 -0.49 9.18 -10.11
CA TYR A 41 -1.11 10.39 -9.54
C TYR A 41 -0.06 11.39 -9.04
N HIS A 42 -0.50 12.63 -8.92
CA HIS A 42 0.27 13.69 -8.28
C HIS A 42 -0.11 13.80 -6.80
N LEU A 43 0.77 14.42 -6.00
CA LEU A 43 0.49 14.61 -4.57
C LEU A 43 -0.76 15.47 -4.37
N GLU A 44 -1.03 16.39 -5.28
CA GLU A 44 -2.19 17.28 -5.30
C GLU A 44 -3.52 16.51 -5.41
N ASP A 45 -3.51 15.34 -6.06
CA ASP A 45 -4.70 14.48 -6.21
C ASP A 45 -5.03 13.71 -4.92
N VAL A 46 -4.06 13.59 -4.01
CA VAL A 46 -4.26 12.97 -2.70
C VAL A 46 -5.07 13.90 -1.82
N VAL A 47 -6.33 13.55 -1.57
CA VAL A 47 -7.25 14.31 -0.73
C VAL A 47 -6.93 14.11 0.75
N ARG A 48 -6.67 12.85 1.13
CA ARG A 48 -6.38 12.43 2.51
C ARG A 48 -5.31 11.36 2.51
N SER A 49 -4.47 11.34 3.54
CA SER A 49 -3.48 10.29 3.71
C SER A 49 -3.22 10.02 5.17
N GLU A 50 -2.96 8.77 5.55
CA GLU A 50 -2.64 8.36 6.91
C GLU A 50 -1.52 7.32 6.91
N LEU A 51 -0.57 7.46 7.83
CA LEU A 51 0.34 6.37 8.21
C LEU A 51 -0.39 5.39 9.13
N ARG A 52 -0.87 4.28 8.56
CA ARG A 52 -1.75 3.34 9.29
C ARG A 52 -1.01 2.43 10.25
N TYR A 53 0.03 1.77 9.77
CA TYR A 53 0.78 0.82 10.59
C TYR A 53 2.21 0.63 10.10
N LYS A 54 3.01 -0.04 10.93
CA LYS A 54 4.36 -0.49 10.62
C LYS A 54 4.42 -2.01 10.55
N LEU A 55 5.33 -2.51 9.73
CA LEU A 55 5.73 -3.91 9.71
C LEU A 55 7.20 -4.04 10.09
N ILE A 56 7.53 -5.15 10.73
CA ILE A 56 8.91 -5.56 10.97
C ILE A 56 9.20 -6.68 9.99
N LEU A 57 9.76 -6.34 8.82
CA LEU A 57 10.10 -7.32 7.79
C LEU A 57 11.55 -7.81 7.95
N LYS A 58 12.48 -6.89 8.23
CA LYS A 58 13.90 -7.12 8.47
C LYS A 58 14.43 -6.02 9.40
N ASP A 59 15.59 -6.24 10.03
CA ASP A 59 16.13 -5.35 11.05
C ASP A 59 16.77 -4.05 10.51
N HIS A 60 17.12 -4.01 9.23
CA HIS A 60 17.93 -2.94 8.63
C HIS A 60 17.18 -1.98 7.71
N TYR A 61 15.85 -2.08 7.63
CA TYR A 61 15.01 -1.09 6.97
C TYR A 61 13.66 -0.92 7.68
N THR A 62 13.05 0.25 7.52
CA THR A 62 11.74 0.55 8.11
C THR A 62 10.64 0.30 7.09
N SER A 63 9.65 -0.53 7.42
CA SER A 63 8.48 -0.77 6.58
C SER A 63 7.25 -0.03 7.11
N LEU A 64 6.74 0.93 6.35
CA LEU A 64 5.58 1.74 6.69
C LEU A 64 4.45 1.47 5.70
N VAL A 65 3.22 1.47 6.20
CA VAL A 65 2.02 1.35 5.36
C VAL A 65 1.20 2.62 5.44
N PHE A 66 0.98 3.23 4.28
CA PHE A 66 0.17 4.42 4.10
C PHE A 66 -1.12 4.05 3.40
N THR A 67 -2.22 4.69 3.79
CA THR A 67 -3.44 4.70 2.99
C THR A 67 -3.72 6.13 2.56
N SER A 68 -4.01 6.31 1.28
CA SER A 68 -4.26 7.57 0.64
C SER A 68 -5.56 7.49 -0.13
N GLN A 69 -6.43 8.48 0.06
CA GLN A 69 -7.60 8.69 -0.77
C GLN A 69 -7.20 9.61 -1.93
N ILE A 70 -7.47 9.17 -3.15
CA ILE A 70 -7.15 9.87 -4.39
C ILE A 70 -8.46 10.27 -5.03
N GLY A 71 -8.67 11.57 -5.21
CA GLY A 71 -9.98 12.10 -5.60
C GLY A 71 -11.11 11.60 -4.69
N GLU A 72 -12.27 11.31 -5.30
CA GLU A 72 -13.47 10.88 -4.57
C GLU A 72 -13.65 9.37 -4.53
N HIS A 73 -13.05 8.63 -5.47
CA HIS A 73 -13.46 7.25 -5.77
C HIS A 73 -12.35 6.22 -5.61
N GLU A 74 -11.15 6.61 -5.23
CA GLU A 74 -10.03 5.69 -5.08
C GLU A 74 -9.44 5.73 -3.67
N LEU A 75 -9.28 4.55 -3.09
CA LEU A 75 -8.60 4.35 -1.81
C LEU A 75 -7.43 3.40 -2.03
N ARG A 76 -6.21 3.93 -1.92
CA ARG A 76 -4.97 3.21 -2.20
C ARG A 76 -4.17 3.00 -0.92
N THR A 77 -3.64 1.81 -0.73
CA THR A 77 -2.78 1.46 0.40
C THR A 77 -1.44 0.94 -0.09
N ASP A 78 -0.36 1.61 0.28
CA ASP A 78 1.00 1.32 -0.17
C ASP A 78 1.88 0.91 1.00
N LEU A 79 2.56 -0.24 0.84
CA LEU A 79 3.69 -0.65 1.68
C LEU A 79 4.97 -0.03 1.12
N VAL A 80 5.74 0.64 1.97
CA VAL A 80 6.96 1.33 1.58
C VAL A 80 8.10 0.96 2.53
N ASN A 81 9.22 0.54 1.95
CA ASN A 81 10.46 0.28 2.67
C ASN A 81 11.39 1.49 2.57
N TYR A 82 11.92 1.94 3.70
CA TYR A 82 12.85 3.06 3.81
C TYR A 82 14.17 2.63 4.45
N ASN A 83 15.27 3.25 4.02
CA ASN A 83 16.53 3.17 4.77
C ASN A 83 16.52 4.07 6.02
N ASP A 84 17.63 4.08 6.75
CA ASP A 84 17.86 4.90 7.94
C ASP A 84 17.78 6.42 7.68
N LYS A 85 18.03 6.84 6.44
CA LYS A 85 17.91 8.23 5.98
C LYS A 85 16.52 8.57 5.43
N PHE A 86 15.55 7.67 5.59
CA PHE A 86 14.19 7.81 5.03
C PHE A 86 14.14 7.92 3.50
N GLU A 87 15.10 7.34 2.79
CA GLU A 87 15.07 7.17 1.33
C GLU A 87 14.31 5.88 0.96
N ILE A 88 13.48 5.93 -0.09
CA ILE A 88 12.68 4.78 -0.54
C ILE A 88 13.60 3.70 -1.11
N LEU A 89 13.53 2.51 -0.55
CA LEU A 89 14.18 1.29 -1.06
C LEU A 89 13.29 0.52 -2.04
N GLY A 90 11.98 0.56 -1.82
CA GLY A 90 10.97 -0.09 -2.65
C GLY A 90 9.58 0.11 -2.08
N PHE A 91 8.56 -0.02 -2.92
CA PHE A 91 7.17 0.06 -2.49
C PHE A 91 6.26 -0.82 -3.37
N ALA A 92 5.07 -1.09 -2.86
CA ALA A 92 4.01 -1.78 -3.59
C ALA A 92 2.64 -1.38 -3.07
N THR A 93 1.66 -1.28 -3.96
CA THR A 93 0.25 -1.14 -3.59
C THR A 93 -0.27 -2.47 -3.09
N ILE A 94 -0.55 -2.57 -1.78
CA ILE A 94 -0.97 -3.80 -1.12
C ILE A 94 -2.48 -3.91 -0.93
N ALA A 95 -3.19 -2.79 -0.96
CA ALA A 95 -4.64 -2.78 -1.08
C ALA A 95 -5.08 -1.58 -1.94
N TYR A 96 -6.18 -1.73 -2.64
CA TYR A 96 -6.76 -0.71 -3.49
C TYR A 96 -8.26 -0.96 -3.59
N ASP A 97 -9.04 0.11 -3.60
CA ASP A 97 -10.48 0.05 -3.80
C ASP A 97 -10.88 1.23 -4.67
N GLU A 98 -11.40 0.93 -5.85
CA GLU A 98 -11.97 1.90 -6.77
C GLU A 98 -13.47 1.67 -6.90
N ILE A 99 -14.24 2.65 -6.45
CA ILE A 99 -15.71 2.61 -6.47
C ILE A 99 -16.30 3.45 -7.63
N ALA A 100 -15.52 3.61 -8.70
CA ALA A 100 -15.92 4.26 -9.95
C ALA A 100 -15.91 3.24 -11.11
N GLU A 101 -15.62 3.72 -12.33
CA GLU A 101 -15.76 2.97 -13.58
C GLU A 101 -14.93 1.69 -13.63
N GLY A 102 -13.72 1.68 -13.04
CA GLY A 102 -12.85 0.51 -13.07
C GLY A 102 -13.34 -0.64 -12.20
N CYS A 103 -14.04 -0.36 -11.10
CA CYS A 103 -14.49 -1.36 -10.12
C CYS A 103 -13.38 -2.36 -9.77
N LEU A 104 -12.27 -1.84 -9.27
CA LEU A 104 -11.07 -2.61 -8.98
C LEU A 104 -10.89 -2.75 -7.47
N ARG A 105 -10.53 -3.96 -7.04
CA ARG A 105 -10.14 -4.23 -5.66
C ARG A 105 -8.83 -5.00 -5.59
N LYS A 106 -7.91 -4.55 -4.74
CA LYS A 106 -6.68 -5.27 -4.40
C LYS A 106 -6.63 -5.56 -2.92
N MET A 107 -6.12 -6.74 -2.58
CA MET A 107 -5.87 -7.17 -1.19
C MET A 107 -4.59 -7.98 -1.14
N ALA A 108 -3.87 -7.89 -0.02
CA ALA A 108 -2.60 -8.58 0.16
C ALA A 108 -2.59 -9.46 1.39
N ARG A 109 -1.99 -10.65 1.25
CA ARG A 109 -1.53 -11.47 2.36
C ARG A 109 -0.04 -11.28 2.52
N LEU A 110 0.37 -10.62 3.60
CA LEU A 110 1.76 -10.33 3.94
C LEU A 110 2.31 -11.46 4.84
N THR A 111 3.51 -11.95 4.53
CA THR A 111 4.17 -13.04 5.27
C THR A 111 5.64 -12.71 5.51
N GLU A 112 6.36 -13.51 6.30
CA GLU A 112 7.81 -13.32 6.53
C GLU A 112 8.65 -13.44 5.25
N LYS A 113 8.17 -14.19 4.24
CA LYS A 113 8.93 -14.48 3.01
C LYS A 113 8.64 -13.50 1.87
N GLY A 114 7.49 -12.84 1.93
CA GLY A 114 6.96 -12.08 0.81
C GLY A 114 5.49 -11.75 1.00
N MET A 115 4.82 -11.45 -0.11
CA MET A 115 3.38 -11.25 -0.12
C MET A 115 2.72 -11.88 -1.34
N LEU A 116 1.44 -12.19 -1.20
CA LEU A 116 0.54 -12.51 -2.28
C LEU A 116 -0.47 -11.36 -2.42
N ILE A 117 -0.54 -10.75 -3.59
CA ILE A 117 -1.55 -9.75 -3.94
C ILE A 117 -2.60 -10.42 -4.82
N LYS A 118 -3.87 -10.25 -4.46
CA LYS A 118 -5.02 -10.60 -5.29
C LYS A 118 -5.68 -9.32 -5.79
N GLU A 119 -5.81 -9.20 -7.10
CA GLU A 119 -6.51 -8.11 -7.77
C GLU A 119 -7.81 -8.66 -8.39
N ILE A 120 -8.91 -7.92 -8.24
CA ILE A 120 -10.25 -8.31 -8.68
C ILE A 120 -10.85 -7.14 -9.47
N GLN A 121 -11.31 -7.39 -10.68
CA GLN A 121 -12.18 -6.46 -11.42
C GLN A 121 -13.61 -7.02 -11.40
N TYR A 122 -14.51 -6.33 -10.69
CA TYR A 122 -15.82 -6.90 -10.33
C TYR A 122 -17.02 -6.29 -11.08
N CYS A 123 -16.81 -5.28 -11.95
CA CYS A 123 -17.87 -4.74 -12.83
C CYS A 123 -17.77 -5.21 -14.29
N ALA A 124 -16.79 -6.04 -14.63
CA ALA A 124 -16.74 -6.69 -15.94
C ALA A 124 -17.88 -7.71 -16.08
N GLU A 125 -18.20 -8.10 -17.33
CA GLU A 125 -19.21 -9.15 -17.60
C GLU A 125 -18.91 -10.44 -16.85
N GLU A 126 -17.61 -10.77 -16.72
CA GLU A 126 -17.09 -11.82 -15.85
C GLU A 126 -16.06 -11.23 -14.89
N GLU A 127 -16.14 -11.60 -13.61
CA GLU A 127 -15.14 -11.20 -12.62
C GLU A 127 -13.77 -11.77 -13.02
N THR A 128 -12.78 -10.89 -13.15
CA THR A 128 -11.39 -11.33 -13.36
C THR A 128 -10.62 -11.26 -12.06
N THR A 129 -9.77 -12.26 -11.83
CA THR A 129 -8.85 -12.33 -10.70
C THR A 129 -7.43 -12.51 -11.20
N LEU A 130 -6.51 -11.68 -10.71
CA LEU A 130 -5.07 -11.83 -10.92
C LEU A 130 -4.37 -12.00 -9.58
N GLU A 131 -3.50 -13.00 -9.49
CA GLU A 131 -2.64 -13.21 -8.34
C GLU A 131 -1.18 -12.93 -8.69
N THR A 132 -0.53 -12.08 -7.89
CA THR A 132 0.90 -11.78 -8.06
C THR A 132 1.64 -12.01 -6.74
N ARG A 133 2.74 -12.78 -6.80
CA ARG A 133 3.62 -13.02 -5.66
C ARG A 133 4.80 -12.07 -5.69
N TYR A 134 5.20 -11.59 -4.53
CA TYR A 134 6.40 -10.76 -4.34
C TYR A 134 7.27 -11.32 -3.24
N LYS A 135 8.57 -11.03 -3.32
CA LYS A 135 9.55 -11.34 -2.28
C LYS A 135 10.11 -10.08 -1.65
N TRP A 136 10.44 -10.18 -0.36
CA TRP A 136 11.23 -9.18 0.35
C TRP A 136 12.70 -9.41 0.06
N MET A 137 13.40 -8.39 -0.43
CA MET A 137 14.84 -8.44 -0.61
C MET A 137 15.56 -7.90 0.62
N ASP A 138 16.76 -8.42 0.89
CA ASP A 138 17.64 -7.82 1.91
C ASP A 138 18.07 -6.40 1.54
N SER A 139 17.94 -5.98 0.28
CA SER A 139 18.13 -4.57 -0.10
C SER A 139 16.94 -3.66 0.27
N GLY A 140 15.85 -4.21 0.81
CA GLY A 140 14.59 -3.49 1.01
C GLY A 140 13.74 -3.35 -0.25
N ARG A 141 14.25 -3.76 -1.42
CA ARG A 141 13.46 -3.84 -2.65
C ARG A 141 12.33 -4.88 -2.52
N ILE A 142 11.23 -4.62 -3.20
CA ILE A 142 10.09 -5.54 -3.33
C ILE A 142 10.04 -5.96 -4.80
N LEU A 143 10.20 -7.25 -5.07
CA LEU A 143 10.30 -7.76 -6.45
C LEU A 143 9.25 -8.84 -6.72
N PRO A 144 8.65 -8.86 -7.92
CA PRO A 144 7.82 -9.97 -8.35
C PRO A 144 8.59 -11.29 -8.26
N HIS A 145 7.89 -12.35 -7.86
CA HIS A 145 8.41 -13.70 -7.83
C HIS A 145 7.51 -14.60 -8.66
N HIS A 146 8.04 -15.07 -9.77
CA HIS A 146 7.48 -16.17 -10.54
C HIS A 146 8.11 -17.47 -10.02
N GLU A 147 7.29 -18.46 -9.72
CA GLU A 147 7.73 -19.82 -9.40
C GLU A 147 8.18 -20.56 -10.67
#